data_AF-A0A7J0DZ88-F1
#
_entry.id   AF-A0A7J0DZ88-F1
#
_cell.length_a   1.000
_cell.length_b   1.000
_cell.length_c   1.000
_cell.angle_alpha   90.00
_cell.angle_beta   90.00
_cell.angle_gamma   90.00
#
_symmetry.space_group_name_H-M   'P 1'
#
loop_
_entity.id
_entity.type
_entity.pdbx_description
1 polymer ?
#
loop_
_entity_poly.entity_id
_entity_poly.type
_entity_poly.pdbx_seq_one_letter_code
_entity_poly.pdbx_strand_id
1 'polypeptide(L)'
;MASSSSGNAISAPDAVRVLVSSLADESTMVREASMASLKDIGLLNPLLVLDCCSTVSRGGRRRFGNMAGVFHVMAIAISALDKREADPPDMAKLAKIATAEMISSKMVDSTGRLDSVLEPVIRHHLHHSHPHPQKIMPELNADWQRAASGVLVAIGSQLPDLMMEELFPHLSGQNSALPAMVQVLADFASTDALQFTPRIKGVLSRVLPILGNVRDIHRPIFANDG
;
A
#
# COMPACT_ATOMS: atom_id res chain seq x y z
N MET A 1 54.83 13.91 -12.58
CA MET A 1 53.50 14.50 -12.78
C MET A 1 52.49 13.59 -12.09
N ALA A 2 51.74 14.13 -11.12
CA ALA A 2 50.83 13.36 -10.29
C ALA A 2 49.53 13.06 -11.04
N SER A 3 49.25 11.79 -11.32
CA SER A 3 47.91 11.33 -11.69
C SER A 3 47.08 11.24 -10.41
N SER A 4 46.27 12.26 -10.16
CA SER A 4 45.22 12.18 -9.13
C SER A 4 44.08 11.35 -9.72
N SER A 5 43.92 10.10 -9.27
CA SER A 5 42.69 9.36 -9.56
C SER A 5 41.58 10.00 -8.74
N SER A 6 40.74 10.80 -9.39
CA SER A 6 39.45 11.14 -8.80
C SER A 6 38.65 9.84 -8.74
N GLY A 7 38.65 9.18 -7.57
CA GLY A 7 37.70 8.12 -7.30
C GLY A 7 36.31 8.69 -7.58
N ASN A 8 35.58 8.11 -8.53
CA ASN A 8 34.24 8.54 -8.89
C ASN A 8 33.34 8.41 -7.66
N ALA A 9 33.16 9.49 -6.90
CA ALA A 9 32.26 9.51 -5.76
C ALA A 9 30.83 9.34 -6.30
N ILE A 10 30.12 8.34 -5.79
CA ILE A 10 28.71 8.11 -6.13
C ILE A 10 27.92 9.34 -5.65
N SER A 11 27.03 9.86 -6.50
CA SER A 11 26.18 10.97 -6.10
C SER A 11 25.20 10.52 -5.01
N ALA A 12 24.81 11.41 -4.08
CA ALA A 12 23.87 11.06 -3.01
C ALA A 12 22.54 10.46 -3.55
N PRO A 13 21.92 10.98 -4.62
CA PRO A 13 20.75 10.35 -5.23
C PRO A 13 21.00 8.93 -5.74
N ASP A 14 22.16 8.67 -6.35
CA ASP A 14 22.48 7.33 -6.86
C ASP A 14 22.66 6.33 -5.72
N ALA A 15 23.29 6.74 -4.61
CA ALA A 15 23.41 5.89 -3.42
C ALA A 15 22.04 5.55 -2.80
N VAL A 16 21.15 6.54 -2.69
CA VAL A 16 19.78 6.32 -2.17
C VAL A 16 18.99 5.41 -3.11
N ARG A 17 19.09 5.58 -4.43
CA ARG A 17 18.42 4.69 -5.40
C ARG A 17 18.89 3.24 -5.30
N VAL A 18 20.17 3.00 -5.04
CA VAL A 18 20.69 1.65 -4.77
C VAL A 18 20.02 1.08 -3.53
N LEU A 19 19.99 1.81 -2.42
CA LEU A 19 19.32 1.37 -1.18
C LEU A 19 17.83 1.08 -1.39
N VAL A 20 17.12 1.94 -2.12
CA VAL A 20 15.69 1.74 -2.46
C VAL A 20 15.51 0.47 -3.28
N SER A 21 16.40 0.21 -4.24
CA SER A 21 16.37 -1.01 -5.04
C SER A 21 16.65 -2.27 -4.20
N SER A 22 17.54 -2.16 -3.20
CA SER A 22 17.86 -3.22 -2.23
C SER A 22 16.71 -3.58 -1.28
N LEU A 23 15.61 -2.82 -1.24
CA LEU A 23 14.39 -3.22 -0.52
C LEU A 23 13.72 -4.46 -1.13
N ALA A 24 14.04 -4.78 -2.39
CA ALA A 24 13.58 -5.98 -3.08
C ALA A 24 14.65 -7.09 -3.14
N ASP A 25 15.73 -6.99 -2.36
CA ASP A 25 16.79 -8.02 -2.31
C ASP A 25 16.26 -9.35 -1.73
N GLU A 26 16.80 -10.48 -2.17
CA GLU A 26 16.41 -11.81 -1.67
C GLU A 26 16.84 -12.02 -0.21
N SER A 27 17.94 -11.40 0.22
CA SER A 27 18.45 -11.47 1.58
C SER A 27 17.65 -10.57 2.53
N THR A 28 17.05 -11.18 3.56
CA THR A 28 16.36 -10.45 4.64
C THR A 28 17.25 -9.40 5.30
N MET A 29 18.52 -9.74 5.54
CA MET A 29 19.49 -8.85 6.16
C MET A 29 19.75 -7.60 5.31
N VAL A 30 19.85 -7.76 3.98
CA VAL A 30 20.06 -6.64 3.05
C VAL A 30 18.84 -5.74 3.01
N ARG A 31 17.63 -6.31 2.98
CA ARG A 31 16.38 -5.55 3.02
C ARG A 31 16.24 -4.73 4.31
N GLU A 32 16.45 -5.35 5.47
CA GLU A 32 16.34 -4.66 6.77
C GLU A 32 17.41 -3.58 6.95
N ALA A 33 18.66 -3.84 6.57
CA ALA A 33 19.72 -2.83 6.64
C ALA A 33 19.45 -1.64 5.69
N SER A 34 18.92 -1.92 4.49
CA SER A 34 18.53 -0.89 3.54
C SER A 34 17.35 -0.07 4.07
N MET A 35 16.37 -0.74 4.67
CA MET A 35 15.22 -0.12 5.32
C MET A 35 15.65 0.81 6.45
N ALA A 36 16.49 0.33 7.38
CA ALA A 36 16.99 1.14 8.48
C ALA A 36 17.73 2.39 7.98
N SER A 37 18.66 2.21 7.04
CA SER A 37 19.40 3.32 6.44
C SER A 37 18.49 4.35 5.76
N LEU A 38 17.47 3.88 5.02
CA LEU A 38 16.52 4.77 4.34
C LEU A 38 15.61 5.50 5.31
N LYS A 39 15.27 4.91 6.45
CA LYS A 39 14.53 5.60 7.52
C LYS A 39 15.34 6.76 8.07
N ASP A 40 16.60 6.53 8.41
CA ASP A 40 17.49 7.57 8.93
C ASP A 40 17.70 8.70 7.90
N ILE A 41 17.94 8.35 6.63
CA ILE A 41 18.06 9.35 5.55
C ILE A 41 16.73 10.07 5.33
N GLY A 42 15.60 9.37 5.39
CA GLY A 42 14.26 9.95 5.18
C GLY A 42 13.86 10.95 6.26
N LEU A 43 14.35 10.79 7.50
CA LEU A 43 14.17 11.77 8.56
C LEU A 43 15.05 13.02 8.38
N LEU A 44 16.20 12.89 7.70
CA LEU A 44 17.13 14.00 7.47
C LEU A 44 16.89 14.74 6.14
N ASN A 45 16.47 14.01 5.12
CA ASN A 45 16.23 14.54 3.77
C ASN A 45 15.06 13.78 3.11
N PRO A 46 13.81 14.05 3.57
CA PRO A 46 12.63 13.35 3.09
C PRO A 46 12.40 13.51 1.59
N LEU A 47 12.62 14.72 1.04
CA LEU A 47 12.41 15.00 -0.39
C LEU A 47 13.32 14.16 -1.30
N LEU A 48 14.60 14.00 -0.94
CA LEU A 48 15.53 13.15 -1.68
C LEU A 48 15.06 11.70 -1.73
N VAL A 49 14.64 11.17 -0.59
CA VAL A 49 14.14 9.79 -0.48
C VAL A 49 12.86 9.61 -1.29
N LEU A 50 11.93 10.56 -1.20
CA LEU A 50 10.68 10.51 -1.95
C LEU A 50 10.88 10.56 -3.46
N ASP A 51 11.77 11.42 -3.97
CA ASP A 51 12.09 11.45 -5.41
C ASP A 51 12.68 10.11 -5.89
N CYS A 52 13.60 9.53 -5.09
CA CYS A 52 14.22 8.25 -5.39
C CYS A 52 13.20 7.10 -5.38
N CYS A 53 12.39 7.00 -4.31
CA CYS A 53 11.31 6.01 -4.22
C CYS A 53 10.34 6.14 -5.40
N SER A 54 9.94 7.37 -5.72
CA SER A 54 8.99 7.63 -6.80
C SER A 54 9.54 7.28 -8.19
N THR A 55 10.82 7.54 -8.42
CA THR A 55 11.50 7.16 -9.68
C THR A 55 11.55 5.65 -9.84
N VAL A 56 11.88 4.92 -8.76
CA VAL A 56 11.91 3.45 -8.77
C VAL A 56 10.50 2.87 -9.00
N SER A 57 9.46 3.44 -8.39
CA SER A 57 8.08 2.98 -8.54
C SER A 57 7.47 3.19 -9.95
N ARG A 58 8.06 4.04 -10.81
CA ARG A 58 7.57 4.32 -12.18
C ARG A 58 7.98 3.26 -13.22
N GLY A 59 8.90 2.35 -12.91
CA GLY A 59 9.40 1.32 -13.83
C GLY A 59 8.33 0.25 -14.11
N GLY A 60 7.62 0.40 -15.23
CA GLY A 60 6.50 -0.47 -15.61
C GLY A 60 6.83 -1.96 -15.74
N ARG A 61 5.88 -2.79 -15.29
CA ARG A 61 5.82 -4.26 -15.37
C ARG A 61 6.95 -5.02 -14.65
N ARG A 62 6.65 -5.39 -13.40
CA ARG A 62 7.24 -6.50 -12.62
C ARG A 62 8.70 -6.35 -12.19
N ARG A 63 8.91 -6.19 -10.88
CA ARG A 63 10.00 -6.82 -10.07
C ARG A 63 10.02 -6.44 -8.59
N PHE A 64 8.99 -5.78 -8.05
CA PHE A 64 8.95 -5.56 -6.61
C PHE A 64 8.32 -6.78 -5.92
N GLY A 65 9.15 -7.78 -5.61
CA GLY A 65 8.78 -8.85 -4.68
C GLY A 65 8.44 -8.33 -3.28
N ASN A 66 8.59 -7.02 -3.03
CA ASN A 66 8.35 -6.40 -1.74
C ASN A 66 8.07 -4.88 -1.85
N MET A 67 6.95 -4.47 -2.48
CA MET A 67 6.51 -3.05 -2.49
C MET A 67 6.27 -2.49 -1.10
N ALA A 68 6.05 -3.36 -0.11
CA ALA A 68 5.85 -2.95 1.27
C ALA A 68 7.00 -2.08 1.78
N GLY A 69 8.24 -2.43 1.43
CA GLY A 69 9.40 -1.68 1.88
C GLY A 69 9.42 -0.25 1.33
N VAL A 70 9.21 -0.09 0.02
CA VAL A 70 9.24 1.23 -0.63
C VAL A 70 8.12 2.11 -0.07
N PHE A 71 6.92 1.57 0.08
CA PHE A 71 5.80 2.31 0.66
C PHE A 71 6.02 2.67 2.13
N HIS A 72 6.66 1.80 2.90
CA HIS A 72 6.98 2.10 4.29
C HIS A 72 7.96 3.28 4.40
N VAL A 73 9.00 3.29 3.56
CA VAL A 73 9.95 4.41 3.48
C VAL A 73 9.26 5.69 3.03
N MET A 74 8.40 5.62 2.00
CA MET A 74 7.61 6.78 1.55
C MET A 74 6.74 7.34 2.68
N ALA A 75 6.01 6.51 3.42
CA ALA A 75 5.13 6.94 4.50
C ALA A 75 5.91 7.66 5.62
N ILE A 76 7.08 7.13 5.99
CA ILE A 76 7.95 7.75 7.00
C ILE A 76 8.49 9.09 6.50
N ALA A 77 9.00 9.15 5.27
CA ALA A 77 9.53 10.39 4.71
C ALA A 77 8.43 11.48 4.57
N ILE A 78 7.21 11.13 4.16
CA ILE A 78 6.08 12.09 4.11
C ILE A 78 5.72 12.58 5.52
N SER A 79 5.75 11.70 6.51
CA SER A 79 5.46 12.06 7.91
C SER A 79 6.53 12.98 8.51
N ALA A 80 7.75 12.93 7.98
CA ALA A 80 8.86 13.78 8.39
C ALA A 80 8.87 15.16 7.72
N LEU A 81 8.09 15.36 6.66
CA LEU A 81 8.00 16.66 5.99
C LEU A 81 7.32 17.71 6.87
N ASP A 82 7.88 18.91 6.83
CA ASP A 82 7.14 20.09 7.26
C ASP A 82 5.98 20.37 6.29
N LYS A 83 4.85 20.88 6.81
CA LYS A 83 3.65 21.17 6.01
C LYS A 83 3.90 22.09 4.81
N ARG A 84 4.98 22.89 4.84
CA ARG A 84 5.38 23.81 3.77
C ARG A 84 6.15 23.12 2.65
N GLU A 85 6.76 21.97 2.93
CA GLU A 85 7.55 21.18 1.98
C GLU A 85 6.71 20.13 1.24
N ALA A 86 5.53 19.81 1.76
CA ALA A 86 4.59 18.89 1.14
C ALA A 86 3.92 19.53 -0.09
N ASP A 87 4.63 19.56 -1.21
CA ASP A 87 4.14 20.08 -2.49
C ASP A 87 2.97 19.23 -3.03
N PRO A 88 1.79 19.82 -3.31
CA PRO A 88 0.61 19.05 -3.74
C PRO A 88 0.81 18.23 -5.03
N PRO A 89 1.45 18.72 -6.11
CA PRO A 89 1.79 17.91 -7.27
C PRO A 89 2.58 16.64 -6.95
N ASP A 90 3.61 16.74 -6.10
CA ASP A 90 4.43 15.59 -5.71
C ASP A 90 3.64 14.61 -4.83
N MET A 91 2.86 15.11 -3.87
CA MET A 91 2.00 14.27 -3.04
C MET A 91 0.90 13.58 -3.86
N ALA A 92 0.31 14.25 -4.84
CA ALA A 92 -0.70 13.66 -5.74
C ALA A 92 -0.10 12.50 -6.54
N LYS A 93 1.13 12.68 -7.00
CA LYS A 93 1.86 11.63 -7.70
C LYS A 93 2.13 10.42 -6.80
N LEU A 94 2.55 10.64 -5.55
CA LEU A 94 2.76 9.56 -4.57
C LEU A 94 1.44 8.85 -4.20
N ALA A 95 0.36 9.61 -4.00
CA ALA A 95 -0.97 9.07 -3.75
C ALA A 95 -1.43 8.18 -4.91
N LYS A 96 -1.24 8.63 -6.15
CA LYS A 96 -1.57 7.83 -7.35
C LYS A 96 -0.79 6.54 -7.44
N ILE A 97 0.50 6.54 -7.09
CA ILE A 97 1.31 5.31 -7.06
C ILE A 97 0.72 4.33 -6.03
N ALA A 98 0.48 4.78 -4.79
CA ALA A 98 -0.07 3.92 -3.74
C ALA A 98 -1.47 3.39 -4.09
N THR A 99 -2.37 4.27 -4.53
CA THR A 99 -3.74 3.92 -4.93
C THR A 99 -3.76 2.98 -6.13
N ALA A 100 -2.93 3.21 -7.15
CA ALA A 100 -2.84 2.35 -8.33
C ALA A 100 -2.41 0.92 -7.95
N GLU A 101 -1.42 0.76 -7.07
CA GLU A 101 -0.99 -0.56 -6.60
C GLU A 101 -2.10 -1.25 -5.79
N MET A 102 -2.81 -0.53 -4.92
CA MET A 102 -3.95 -1.07 -4.17
C MET A 102 -5.10 -1.55 -5.08
N ILE A 103 -5.30 -0.90 -6.22
CA ILE A 103 -6.34 -1.28 -7.20
C ILE A 103 -5.86 -2.38 -8.15
N SER A 104 -4.59 -2.35 -8.54
CA SER A 104 -4.00 -3.30 -9.49
C SER A 104 -3.90 -4.74 -8.96
N SER A 105 -4.15 -4.97 -7.66
CA SER A 105 -4.14 -6.30 -7.02
C SER A 105 -5.27 -7.25 -7.48
N LYS A 106 -6.13 -6.84 -8.43
CA LYS A 106 -7.00 -7.78 -9.16
C LYS A 106 -6.20 -8.64 -10.14
N MET A 107 -5.45 -9.66 -9.68
CA MET A 107 -5.11 -10.86 -10.49
C MET A 107 -4.53 -12.05 -9.69
N VAL A 108 -4.75 -12.16 -8.37
CA VAL A 108 -4.37 -13.38 -7.62
C VAL A 108 -5.53 -14.01 -6.85
N ASP A 109 -6.52 -13.23 -6.39
CA ASP A 109 -7.55 -13.80 -5.49
C ASP A 109 -8.85 -14.25 -6.18
N SER A 110 -9.03 -14.00 -7.48
CA SER A 110 -10.26 -14.42 -8.20
C SER A 110 -10.23 -15.88 -8.66
N THR A 111 -9.06 -16.54 -8.67
CA THR A 111 -8.95 -17.97 -9.02
C THR A 111 -8.90 -18.85 -7.77
N GLY A 112 -8.44 -18.34 -6.62
CA GLY A 112 -8.30 -19.14 -5.38
C GLY A 112 -9.58 -19.28 -4.54
N ARG A 113 -10.61 -18.46 -4.78
CA ARG A 113 -11.79 -18.42 -3.89
C ARG A 113 -12.92 -19.39 -4.28
N LEU A 114 -12.85 -20.00 -5.47
CA LEU A 114 -13.78 -21.05 -5.88
C LEU A 114 -13.27 -22.47 -5.52
N ASP A 115 -11.95 -22.67 -5.42
CA ASP A 115 -11.38 -23.95 -4.96
C ASP A 115 -11.52 -24.15 -3.44
N SER A 116 -11.54 -23.06 -2.66
CA SER A 116 -11.63 -23.14 -1.19
C SER A 116 -13.03 -23.46 -0.64
N VAL A 117 -14.08 -23.39 -1.47
CA VAL A 117 -15.46 -23.66 -1.04
C VAL A 117 -15.90 -25.08 -1.43
N LEU A 118 -15.29 -25.70 -2.44
CA LEU A 118 -15.71 -27.02 -2.94
C LEU A 118 -14.87 -28.21 -2.43
N GLU A 119 -13.69 -27.97 -1.86
CA GLU A 119 -12.77 -29.03 -1.40
C GLU A 119 -12.80 -29.47 0.09
N PRO A 120 -13.66 -28.97 1.02
CA PRO A 120 -13.72 -29.56 2.36
C PRO A 120 -14.62 -30.80 2.46
N VAL A 121 -15.53 -31.03 1.50
CA VAL A 121 -16.60 -32.05 1.66
C VAL A 121 -16.18 -33.44 1.19
N ILE A 122 -15.18 -33.56 0.31
CA ILE A 122 -14.82 -34.87 -0.30
C ILE A 122 -13.59 -35.52 0.36
N ARG A 123 -12.80 -34.80 1.16
CA ARG A 123 -11.49 -35.30 1.62
C ARG A 123 -11.48 -36.11 2.93
N HIS A 124 -12.64 -36.47 3.49
CA HIS A 124 -12.68 -37.17 4.77
C HIS A 124 -12.33 -38.68 4.71
N HIS A 125 -11.95 -39.24 3.55
CA HIS A 125 -11.86 -40.71 3.40
C HIS A 125 -10.66 -41.32 2.67
N LEU A 126 -9.46 -40.72 2.66
CA LEU A 126 -8.26 -41.54 2.39
C LEU A 126 -6.97 -40.95 2.97
N HIS A 127 -6.24 -41.82 3.68
CA HIS A 127 -5.06 -41.57 4.48
C HIS A 127 -3.77 -41.66 3.63
N HIS A 128 -2.70 -41.04 4.14
CA HIS A 128 -1.26 -41.29 3.90
C HIS A 128 -0.45 -40.24 3.10
N SER A 129 0.35 -39.49 3.88
CA SER A 129 1.79 -39.26 3.69
C SER A 129 2.27 -38.56 2.42
N HIS A 130 2.38 -37.23 2.46
CA HIS A 130 3.43 -36.42 1.80
C HIS A 130 3.50 -35.02 2.45
N PRO A 131 4.65 -34.33 2.45
CA PRO A 131 4.81 -33.06 3.13
C PRO A 131 3.96 -31.99 2.44
N HIS A 132 3.22 -31.23 3.25
CA HIS A 132 2.42 -30.09 2.79
C HIS A 132 3.27 -29.12 1.96
N PRO A 133 2.80 -28.65 0.79
CA PRO A 133 3.33 -27.42 0.23
C PRO A 133 3.03 -26.31 1.23
N GLN A 134 4.09 -25.69 1.74
CA GLN A 134 4.03 -24.53 2.61
C GLN A 134 3.05 -23.51 2.01
N LYS A 135 1.98 -23.25 2.74
CA LYS A 135 1.04 -22.14 2.54
C LYS A 135 1.74 -20.82 2.92
N ILE A 136 2.79 -20.45 2.19
CA ILE A 136 3.41 -19.12 2.24
C ILE A 136 2.75 -18.29 1.15
N MET A 137 1.60 -17.66 1.46
CA MET A 137 1.00 -16.55 0.69
C MET A 137 -0.39 -16.18 1.26
N PRO A 138 -0.48 -15.85 2.56
CA PRO A 138 -1.44 -14.79 2.96
C PRO A 138 -0.79 -13.55 3.60
N GLU A 139 0.36 -13.69 4.26
CA GLU A 139 0.99 -12.56 4.99
C GLU A 139 1.63 -11.53 4.06
N LEU A 140 2.29 -11.97 2.98
CA LEU A 140 2.94 -11.06 2.04
C LEU A 140 1.94 -10.10 1.38
N ASN A 141 0.66 -10.50 1.21
CA ASN A 141 -0.38 -9.64 0.64
C ASN A 141 -0.85 -8.54 1.60
N ALA A 142 -0.79 -8.77 2.91
CA ALA A 142 -1.25 -7.83 3.93
C ALA A 142 -0.24 -6.70 4.16
N ASP A 143 1.06 -7.00 4.12
CA ASP A 143 2.11 -6.04 4.47
C ASP A 143 2.25 -4.92 3.45
N TRP A 144 2.20 -5.23 2.16
CA TRP A 144 2.29 -4.19 1.12
C TRP A 144 1.05 -3.31 1.08
N GLN A 145 -0.15 -3.87 1.28
CA GLN A 145 -1.38 -3.10 1.31
C GLN A 145 -1.41 -2.18 2.54
N ARG A 146 -0.95 -2.66 3.70
CA ARG A 146 -0.80 -1.86 4.90
C ARG A 146 0.22 -0.74 4.71
N ALA A 147 1.34 -1.02 4.06
CA ALA A 147 2.35 -0.01 3.75
C ALA A 147 1.82 1.05 2.77
N ALA A 148 1.12 0.65 1.70
CA ALA A 148 0.49 1.58 0.76
C ALA A 148 -0.57 2.46 1.44
N SER A 149 -1.37 1.86 2.33
CA SER A 149 -2.33 2.59 3.17
C SER A 149 -1.61 3.61 4.06
N GLY A 150 -0.45 3.24 4.63
CA GLY A 150 0.40 4.15 5.40
C GLY A 150 0.86 5.38 4.61
N VAL A 151 1.18 5.23 3.32
CA VAL A 151 1.50 6.36 2.44
C VAL A 151 0.29 7.29 2.32
N LEU A 152 -0.89 6.75 2.05
CA LEU A 152 -2.12 7.55 1.90
C LEU A 152 -2.52 8.27 3.20
N VAL A 153 -2.36 7.62 4.36
CA VAL A 153 -2.62 8.23 5.68
C VAL A 153 -1.59 9.34 5.99
N ALA A 154 -0.31 9.12 5.68
CA ALA A 154 0.72 10.14 5.83
C ALA A 154 0.43 11.36 4.95
N ILE A 155 0.02 11.13 3.68
CA ILE A 155 -0.44 12.20 2.79
C ILE A 155 -1.68 12.88 3.36
N GLY A 156 -2.65 12.12 3.88
CA GLY A 156 -3.85 12.69 4.51
C GLY A 156 -3.53 13.61 5.70
N SER A 157 -2.47 13.32 6.44
CA SER A 157 -2.03 14.15 7.57
C SER A 157 -1.39 15.47 7.11
N GLN A 158 -0.86 15.52 5.88
CA GLN A 158 -0.28 16.73 5.27
C GLN A 158 -1.31 17.51 4.44
N LEU A 159 -1.99 16.82 3.52
CA LEU A 159 -2.90 17.32 2.50
C LEU A 159 -4.18 16.45 2.44
N PRO A 160 -5.09 16.62 3.41
CA PRO A 160 -6.25 15.75 3.55
C PRO A 160 -7.26 15.88 2.40
N ASP A 161 -7.32 17.02 1.70
CA ASP A 161 -8.16 17.21 0.50
C ASP A 161 -7.69 16.35 -0.66
N LEU A 162 -6.39 16.41 -0.94
CA LEU A 162 -5.77 15.63 -1.99
C LEU A 162 -5.95 14.13 -1.77
N MET A 163 -5.75 13.63 -0.54
CA MET A 163 -6.00 12.22 -0.25
C MET A 163 -7.48 11.85 -0.47
N MET A 164 -8.44 12.70 -0.05
CA MET A 164 -9.86 12.41 -0.29
C MET A 164 -10.21 12.42 -1.78
N GLU A 165 -9.67 13.37 -2.55
CA GLU A 165 -9.87 13.46 -4.00
C GLU A 165 -9.39 12.20 -4.72
N GLU A 166 -8.30 11.59 -4.27
CA GLU A 166 -7.82 10.33 -4.83
C GLU A 166 -8.63 9.10 -4.37
N LEU A 167 -9.14 9.07 -3.12
CA LEU A 167 -9.87 7.91 -2.61
C LEU A 167 -11.34 7.87 -3.04
N PHE A 168 -12.01 9.02 -3.08
CA PHE A 168 -13.46 9.12 -3.30
C PHE A 168 -13.97 8.49 -4.60
N PRO A 169 -13.26 8.57 -5.74
CA PRO A 169 -13.67 7.88 -6.97
C PRO A 169 -13.79 6.36 -6.78
N HIS A 170 -13.00 5.79 -5.86
CA HIS A 170 -12.94 4.35 -5.61
C HIS A 170 -13.98 3.84 -4.59
N LEU A 171 -14.69 4.76 -3.92
CA LEU A 171 -15.76 4.47 -2.95
C LEU A 171 -17.15 4.42 -3.62
N SER A 172 -17.21 3.92 -4.84
CA SER A 172 -18.47 3.77 -5.58
C SER A 172 -18.47 2.48 -6.40
N GLY A 173 -19.66 1.92 -6.64
CA GLY A 173 -19.85 0.73 -7.46
C GLY A 173 -19.25 -0.57 -6.90
N GLN A 174 -19.12 -1.59 -7.75
CA GLN A 174 -18.49 -2.88 -7.42
C GLN A 174 -16.96 -2.79 -7.60
N ASN A 175 -16.28 -2.18 -6.63
CA ASN A 175 -14.82 -2.09 -6.60
C ASN A 175 -14.24 -3.09 -5.59
N SER A 176 -13.35 -4.00 -6.01
CA SER A 176 -12.74 -4.96 -5.07
C SER A 176 -11.75 -4.30 -4.11
N ALA A 177 -11.21 -3.13 -4.46
CA ALA A 177 -10.34 -2.36 -3.58
C ALA A 177 -11.13 -1.62 -2.49
N LEU A 178 -12.47 -1.67 -2.51
CA LEU A 178 -13.32 -0.92 -1.61
C LEU A 178 -13.04 -1.16 -0.12
N PRO A 179 -12.89 -2.40 0.38
CA PRO A 179 -12.54 -2.64 1.78
C PRO A 179 -11.21 -1.98 2.16
N ALA A 180 -10.24 -2.00 1.25
CA ALA A 180 -8.94 -1.36 1.46
C ALA A 180 -9.09 0.16 1.56
N MET A 181 -9.83 0.79 0.64
CA MET A 181 -10.06 2.24 0.64
C MET A 181 -10.83 2.71 1.88
N VAL A 182 -11.82 1.94 2.33
CA VAL A 182 -12.55 2.22 3.59
C VAL A 182 -11.62 2.07 4.79
N GLN A 183 -10.72 1.09 4.78
CA GLN A 183 -9.72 0.93 5.83
C GLN A 183 -8.76 2.12 5.90
N VAL A 184 -8.30 2.67 4.76
CA VAL A 184 -7.48 3.89 4.74
C VAL A 184 -8.19 5.06 5.43
N LEU A 185 -9.49 5.24 5.16
CA LEU A 185 -10.28 6.29 5.80
C LEU A 185 -10.39 6.09 7.32
N ALA A 186 -10.54 4.84 7.78
CA ALA A 186 -10.58 4.51 9.21
C ALA A 186 -9.23 4.76 9.89
N ASP A 187 -8.13 4.37 9.24
CA ASP A 187 -6.78 4.59 9.73
C ASP A 187 -6.45 6.09 9.78
N PHE A 188 -6.87 6.85 8.76
CA PHE A 188 -6.75 8.30 8.74
C PHE A 188 -7.57 8.98 9.84
N ALA A 189 -8.83 8.58 10.04
CA ALA A 189 -9.64 9.08 11.14
C ALA A 189 -9.03 8.81 12.53
N SER A 190 -8.34 7.67 12.67
CA SER A 190 -7.63 7.29 13.90
C SER A 190 -6.34 8.08 14.09
N THR A 191 -5.68 8.46 12.99
CA THR A 191 -4.41 9.20 12.99
C THR A 191 -4.63 10.70 13.21
N ASP A 192 -5.61 11.29 12.52
CA ASP A 192 -5.94 12.71 12.61
C ASP A 192 -7.45 12.94 12.55
N ALA A 193 -8.11 12.73 13.70
CA ALA A 193 -9.54 12.93 13.84
C ALA A 193 -9.98 14.38 13.55
N LEU A 194 -9.11 15.37 13.80
CA LEU A 194 -9.41 16.78 13.60
C LEU A 194 -9.49 17.11 12.11
N GLN A 195 -8.57 16.59 11.30
CA GLN A 195 -8.61 16.74 9.84
C GLN A 195 -9.69 15.87 9.18
N PHE A 196 -10.07 14.76 9.82
CA PHE A 196 -11.13 13.88 9.33
C PHE A 196 -12.54 14.45 9.56
N THR A 197 -12.79 15.07 10.72
CA THR A 197 -14.13 15.50 11.15
C THR A 197 -14.90 16.35 10.12
N PRO A 198 -14.30 17.38 9.49
CA PRO A 198 -14.98 18.20 8.47
C PRO A 198 -15.44 17.41 7.24
N ARG A 199 -14.90 16.20 7.03
CA ARG A 199 -15.11 15.37 5.83
C ARG A 199 -16.09 14.22 6.06
N ILE A 200 -16.53 13.99 7.30
CA ILE A 200 -17.43 12.88 7.67
C ILE A 200 -18.65 12.81 6.75
N LYS A 201 -19.29 13.95 6.47
CA LYS A 201 -20.47 14.01 5.59
C LYS A 201 -20.16 13.43 4.21
N GLY A 202 -19.03 13.80 3.61
CA GLY A 202 -18.62 13.34 2.28
C GLY A 202 -18.19 11.88 2.24
N VAL A 203 -17.60 11.38 3.33
CA VAL A 203 -17.26 9.96 3.50
C VAL A 203 -18.54 9.12 3.65
N LEU A 204 -19.42 9.49 4.59
CA LEU A 204 -20.65 8.75 4.86
C LEU A 204 -21.59 8.73 3.65
N SER A 205 -21.71 9.83 2.90
CA SER A 205 -22.54 9.86 1.70
C SER A 205 -22.11 8.86 0.63
N ARG A 206 -20.83 8.45 0.62
CA ARG A 206 -20.28 7.47 -0.32
C ARG A 206 -20.33 6.05 0.24
N VAL A 207 -19.99 5.87 1.51
CA VAL A 207 -19.93 4.54 2.15
C VAL A 207 -21.32 3.97 2.44
N LEU A 208 -22.30 4.79 2.86
CA LEU A 208 -23.63 4.30 3.25
C LEU A 208 -24.39 3.58 2.11
N PRO A 209 -24.44 4.10 0.87
CA PRO A 209 -25.08 3.38 -0.24
C PRO A 209 -24.47 1.99 -0.49
N ILE A 210 -23.17 1.83 -0.26
CA ILE A 210 -22.49 0.54 -0.45
C ILE A 210 -22.94 -0.46 0.62
N LEU A 211 -23.00 -0.03 1.88
CA LEU A 211 -23.48 -0.87 2.99
C LEU A 211 -24.97 -1.23 2.83
N GLY A 212 -25.77 -0.32 2.28
CA GLY A 212 -27.16 -0.58 1.90
C GLY A 212 -27.26 -1.72 0.88
N ASN A 213 -26.49 -1.63 -0.20
CA ASN A 213 -26.46 -2.67 -1.25
C ASN A 213 -26.00 -4.03 -0.73
N VAL A 214 -25.05 -4.10 0.22
CA VAL A 214 -24.63 -5.37 0.84
C VAL A 214 -25.78 -6.01 1.62
N ARG A 215 -26.57 -5.23 2.36
CA ARG A 215 -27.76 -5.73 3.06
C ARG A 215 -28.83 -6.24 2.09
N ASP A 216 -29.01 -5.58 0.95
CA ASP A 216 -29.98 -6.01 -0.08
C ASP A 216 -29.56 -7.31 -0.78
N ILE A 217 -28.25 -7.54 -1.01
CA ILE A 217 -27.74 -8.81 -1.57
C ILE A 217 -28.01 -10.00 -0.64
N HIS A 218 -27.99 -9.79 0.68
CA HIS A 218 -28.31 -10.83 1.66
C HIS A 218 -29.81 -10.92 2.00
N ARG A 219 -30.65 -10.02 1.48
CA ARG A 219 -32.10 -10.00 1.73
C ARG A 219 -32.84 -11.29 1.30
N PRO A 220 -32.48 -11.99 0.20
CA PRO A 220 -33.12 -13.26 -0.17
C PRO A 220 -32.90 -14.39 0.86
N ILE A 221 -31.83 -14.31 1.66
CA ILE A 221 -31.48 -15.33 2.66
C ILE A 221 -32.44 -15.27 3.86
N PHE A 222 -33.02 -14.09 4.13
CA PHE A 222 -33.96 -13.87 5.24
C PHE A 222 -35.42 -13.79 4.79
N ALA A 223 -35.70 -13.97 3.50
CA ALA A 223 -37.04 -13.83 2.93
C ALA A 223 -37.79 -15.17 2.78
N ASN A 224 -37.32 -16.24 3.42
CA ASN A 224 -38.04 -17.50 3.46
C ASN A 224 -38.33 -17.88 4.92
N ASP A 225 -39.49 -17.44 5.39
CA ASP A 225 -40.33 -18.12 6.39
C ASP A 225 -41.64 -17.32 6.50
N GLY A 226 -42.59 -17.66 5.62
CA GLY A 226 -43.97 -17.19 5.62
C GLY A 226 -44.86 -18.30 5.06
#